data_AF-A0A838TYB9-F1
#
_entry.id   AF-A0A838TYB9-F1
#
_cell.length_a   1.000
_cell.length_b   1.000
_cell.length_c   1.000
_cell.angle_alpha   90.00
_cell.angle_beta   90.00
_cell.angle_gamma   90.00
#
_symmetry.space_group_name_H-M   'P 1'
#
loop_
_entity.id
_entity.type
_entity.pdbx_description
1 polymer ?
#
loop_
_entity_poly.entity_id
_entity_poly.type
_entity_poly.pdbx_seq_one_letter_code
_entity_poly.pdbx_strand_id
1 'polypeptide(L)'
;MVVEPILILCINDGASISELESLLQREYLFAHHSYSTYLKNILKKYLFYMIEYEFISYNRQTQMYMIKKEGLDLLFMIKREKKLSNGNSKNIIIRIEKDSIKK
;
A
#
# COMPACT_ATOMS: atom_id res chain seq x y z
N MET A 1 -0.12 -8.52 4.16
CA MET A 1 0.57 -7.91 3.00
C MET A 1 0.45 -6.41 3.16
N VAL A 2 1.53 -5.64 3.15
CA VAL A 2 1.55 -4.19 3.51
C VAL A 2 0.79 -3.31 2.52
N VAL A 3 0.75 -3.69 1.23
CA VAL A 3 0.20 -2.88 0.14
C VAL A 3 -1.31 -2.65 0.26
N GLU A 4 -2.08 -3.69 0.58
CA GLU A 4 -3.56 -3.60 0.63
C GLU A 4 -4.06 -2.66 1.74
N PRO A 5 -3.58 -2.75 2.99
CA PRO A 5 -3.94 -1.79 4.03
C PRO A 5 -3.64 -0.34 3.62
N ILE A 6 -2.50 -0.07 2.97
CA ILE A 6 -2.17 1.26 2.45
C ILE A 6 -3.18 1.70 1.39
N LEU A 7 -3.47 0.85 0.40
CA LEU A 7 -4.43 1.17 -0.66
C LEU A 7 -5.82 1.49 -0.09
N ILE A 8 -6.29 0.71 0.90
CA ILE A 8 -7.60 0.95 1.54
C ILE A 8 -7.64 2.32 2.21
N LEU A 9 -6.58 2.70 2.93
CA LEU A 9 -6.52 3.99 3.62
C LEU A 9 -6.44 5.17 2.66
N CYS A 10 -5.82 5.00 1.49
CA CYS A 10 -5.73 6.05 0.47
C CYS A 10 -7.04 6.28 -0.32
N ILE A 11 -8.14 5.58 -0.02
CA ILE A 11 -9.45 5.77 -0.67
C ILE A 11 -10.11 7.08 -0.19
N ASN A 12 -10.92 7.71 -1.05
CA ASN A 12 -11.63 8.97 -0.82
C ASN A 12 -10.68 10.18 -0.68
N ASP A 13 -10.54 10.73 0.53
CA ASP A 13 -9.78 11.94 0.83
C ASP A 13 -8.27 11.70 0.99
N GLY A 14 -7.86 10.43 0.85
CA GLY A 14 -6.49 9.99 1.02
C GLY A 14 -6.11 9.72 2.48
N ALA A 15 -4.84 9.44 2.70
CA ALA A 15 -4.27 9.19 4.02
C ALA A 15 -2.99 10.00 4.24
N SER A 16 -2.83 10.53 5.45
CA SER A 16 -1.59 11.14 5.90
C SER A 16 -0.52 10.08 6.20
N ILE A 17 0.75 10.48 6.24
CA ILE A 17 1.83 9.58 6.66
C ILE A 17 1.61 9.03 8.07
N SER A 18 1.07 9.83 8.98
CA SER A 18 0.77 9.42 10.38
C SER A 18 -0.31 8.36 10.48
N GLU A 19 -1.36 8.44 9.66
CA GLU A 19 -2.41 7.43 9.62
C GLU A 19 -1.86 6.11 9.07
N LEU A 20 -1.02 6.17 8.04
CA LEU A 20 -0.36 5.00 7.47
C LEU A 20 0.62 4.36 8.47
N GLU A 21 1.38 5.15 9.22
CA GLU A 21 2.25 4.65 10.30
C GLU A 21 1.42 3.97 11.40
N SER A 22 0.32 4.59 11.81
CA SER A 22 -0.57 4.07 12.87
C SER A 22 -1.25 2.76 12.47
N LEU A 23 -1.63 2.62 11.20
CA LEU A 23 -2.15 1.37 10.64
C LEU A 23 -1.11 0.25 10.74
N LEU A 24 0.12 0.49 10.28
CA LEU A 24 1.15 -0.54 10.28
C LEU A 24 1.58 -0.93 11.70
N GLN A 25 1.60 0.01 12.64
CA GLN A 25 1.84 -0.32 14.04
C GLN A 25 0.75 -1.25 14.60
N ARG A 26 -0.51 -1.01 14.23
CA ARG A 26 -1.66 -1.80 14.68
C ARG A 26 -1.69 -3.20 14.07
N GLU A 27 -1.54 -3.31 12.75
CA GLU A 27 -1.63 -4.60 12.06
C GLU A 27 -0.48 -5.54 12.42
N TYR A 28 0.69 -4.99 12.74
CA TYR A 28 1.88 -5.79 12.98
C TYR A 28 2.30 -5.87 14.45
N LEU A 29 1.48 -5.36 15.39
CA LEU A 29 1.61 -5.53 16.85
C LEU A 29 3.03 -5.28 17.42
N PHE A 30 3.77 -4.31 16.90
CA PHE A 30 5.14 -4.06 17.33
C PHE A 30 5.21 -3.00 18.44
N ALA A 31 5.29 -3.45 19.70
CA ALA A 31 5.38 -2.60 20.89
C ALA A 31 6.80 -2.05 21.19
N HIS A 32 7.82 -2.39 20.39
CA HIS A 32 9.20 -1.96 20.66
C HIS A 32 9.63 -0.76 19.81
N HIS A 33 10.16 0.27 20.49
CA HIS A 33 10.61 1.54 19.88
C HIS A 33 11.65 1.38 18.75
N SER A 34 12.51 0.35 18.79
CA SER A 34 13.46 0.04 17.71
C SER A 34 12.79 -0.48 16.43
N TYR A 35 11.64 -1.16 16.54
CA TYR A 35 10.87 -1.61 15.38
C TYR A 35 10.13 -0.47 14.68
N SER A 36 9.84 0.62 15.39
CA SER A 36 9.20 1.82 14.85
C SER A 36 10.02 2.44 13.71
N THR A 37 11.32 2.68 13.90
CA THR A 37 12.17 3.27 12.85
C THR A 37 12.27 2.38 11.61
N TYR A 38 12.39 1.06 11.82
CA TYR A 38 12.45 0.09 10.73
C TYR A 38 11.14 0.06 9.91
N LEU A 39 9.98 0.04 10.58
CA LEU A 39 8.67 0.09 9.94
C LEU A 39 8.47 1.38 9.14
N LYS A 40 8.92 2.52 9.66
CA LYS A 40 8.87 3.80 8.93
C LYS A 40 9.68 3.74 7.64
N ASN A 41 10.87 3.13 7.67
CA ASN A 41 11.69 2.96 6.48
C ASN A 41 11.05 2.01 5.47
N ILE A 42 10.41 0.94 5.94
CA ILE A 42 9.64 0.03 5.10
C ILE A 42 8.46 0.77 4.45
N LEU A 43 7.67 1.50 5.23
CA LEU A 43 6.53 2.27 4.73
C LEU A 43 6.98 3.25 3.64
N LYS A 44 8.05 4.01 3.88
CA LYS A 44 8.63 4.92 2.88
C LYS A 44 9.00 4.21 1.58
N LYS A 45 9.61 3.02 1.66
CA LYS A 45 9.93 2.21 0.46
C LYS A 45 8.66 1.80 -0.28
N TYR A 46 7.63 1.33 0.42
CA TYR A 46 6.36 0.98 -0.20
C TYR A 46 5.70 2.19 -0.85
N LEU A 47 5.63 3.33 -0.16
CA LEU A 47 5.06 4.55 -0.72
C LEU A 47 5.82 5.02 -1.95
N PHE A 48 7.15 4.96 -1.93
CA PHE A 48 7.97 5.26 -3.11
C PHE A 48 7.59 4.36 -4.29
N TYR A 49 7.56 3.04 -4.12
CA TYR A 49 7.17 2.13 -5.19
C TYR A 49 5.73 2.36 -5.64
N MET A 50 4.79 2.53 -4.72
CA MET A 50 3.38 2.75 -5.05
C MET A 50 3.15 4.05 -5.84
N ILE A 51 3.99 5.07 -5.64
CA ILE A 51 4.01 6.28 -6.47
C ILE A 51 4.63 5.99 -7.84
N GLU A 52 5.78 5.31 -7.90
CA GLU A 52 6.48 4.98 -9.16
C GLU A 52 5.67 4.09 -10.11
N TYR A 53 4.82 3.22 -9.54
CA TYR A 53 3.87 2.36 -10.26
C TYR A 53 2.48 3.00 -10.40
N GLU A 54 2.34 4.28 -10.06
CA GLU A 54 1.10 5.05 -10.24
C GLU A 54 -0.11 4.50 -9.48
N PHE A 55 0.09 3.72 -8.42
CA PHE A 55 -1.02 3.22 -7.59
C PHE A 55 -1.58 4.29 -6.64
N ILE A 56 -0.71 5.18 -6.19
CA ILE A 56 -1.08 6.32 -5.35
C ILE A 56 -0.39 7.58 -5.87
N SER A 57 -0.91 8.73 -5.48
CA SER A 57 -0.28 10.03 -5.66
C SER A 57 -0.10 10.71 -4.31
N TYR A 58 0.86 11.62 -4.20
CA TYR A 58 1.05 12.44 -3.00
C TYR A 58 0.69 13.88 -3.29
N ASN A 59 -0.37 14.38 -2.64
CA ASN A 59 -0.74 15.78 -2.69
C ASN A 59 0.08 16.58 -1.68
N ARG A 60 0.97 17.45 -2.18
CA ARG A 60 1.87 18.25 -1.33
C ARG A 60 1.15 19.34 -0.53
N GLN A 61 0.01 19.84 -1.02
CA GLN A 61 -0.75 20.90 -0.36
C GLN A 61 -1.49 20.36 0.87
N THR A 62 -2.16 19.21 0.71
CA THR A 62 -2.90 18.57 1.81
C THR A 62 -2.05 17.58 2.60
N GLN A 63 -0.86 17.24 2.11
CA GLN A 63 0.03 16.22 2.67
C GLN A 63 -0.61 14.82 2.76
N MET A 64 -1.48 14.52 1.79
CA MET A 64 -2.24 13.26 1.73
C MET A 64 -1.79 12.39 0.56
N TYR A 65 -1.73 11.08 0.80
CA TYR A 65 -1.58 10.05 -0.22
C TYR A 65 -2.97 9.64 -0.72
N MET A 66 -3.22 9.77 -2.02
CA MET A 66 -4.51 9.48 -2.63
C MET A 66 -4.40 8.32 -3.60
N ILE A 67 -5.36 7.41 -3.58
CA ILE A 67 -5.38 6.28 -4.50
C ILE A 67 -5.61 6.75 -5.94
N LYS A 68 -4.90 6.13 -6.88
CA LYS A 68 -5.11 6.28 -8.32
C LYS A 68 -5.90 5.10 -8.88
N LYS A 69 -6.34 5.20 -10.13
CA LYS A 69 -7.10 4.15 -10.82
C LYS A 69 -6.37 2.81 -10.78
N GLU A 70 -5.07 2.82 -11.09
CA GLU A 70 -4.22 1.62 -11.11
C GLU A 70 -4.13 0.98 -9.72
N GLY A 71 -4.15 1.79 -8.66
CA GLY A 71 -4.20 1.32 -7.28
C GLY A 71 -5.53 0.69 -6.91
N LEU A 72 -6.64 1.24 -7.41
CA LEU A 72 -7.97 0.63 -7.24
C LEU A 72 -8.07 -0.72 -7.95
N ASP A 73 -7.54 -0.80 -9.17
CA ASP A 73 -7.50 -2.04 -9.95
C ASP A 73 -6.68 -3.12 -9.21
N LEU A 74 -5.51 -2.76 -8.68
CA LEU A 74 -4.70 -3.64 -7.86
C LEU A 74 -5.44 -4.10 -6.59
N LEU A 75 -6.10 -3.17 -5.89
CA LEU A 75 -6.89 -3.51 -4.69
C LEU A 75 -8.02 -4.48 -5.01
N PHE A 76 -8.70 -4.30 -6.14
CA PHE A 76 -9.73 -5.21 -6.60
C PHE A 76 -9.16 -6.60 -6.90
N MET A 77 -8.02 -6.69 -7.59
CA MET A 77 -7.32 -7.96 -7.84
C MET A 77 -6.98 -8.68 -6.53
N ILE A 78 -6.41 -7.97 -5.54
CA ILE A 78 -6.08 -8.52 -4.23
C ILE A 78 -7.33 -9.14 -3.56
N LYS A 79 -8.43 -8.38 -3.51
CA LYS A 79 -9.69 -8.84 -2.90
C LYS A 79 -10.28 -10.04 -3.65
N ARG A 80 -10.19 -10.05 -4.99
CA ARG A 80 -10.65 -11.16 -5.82
C ARG A 80 -9.87 -12.43 -5.52
N GLU A 81 -8.53 -12.35 -5.53
CA GLU A 81 -7.67 -13.51 -5.27
C GLU A 81 -7.83 -14.06 -3.84
N LYS A 82 -7.98 -13.18 -2.84
CA LYS A 82 -8.32 -13.59 -1.47
C LYS A 82 -9.65 -14.34 -1.38
N LYS A 83 -10.66 -13.92 -2.15
CA LYS A 83 -11.96 -14.59 -2.18
C LYS A 83 -11.85 -15.97 -2.85
N LEU A 84 -11.07 -16.07 -3.92
CA LEU A 84 -10.84 -17.32 -4.65
C LEU A 84 -10.00 -18.33 -3.86
N SER A 85 -9.09 -17.87 -2.99
CA SER A 85 -8.23 -18.75 -2.20
C SER A 85 -8.95 -19.45 -1.04
N ASN A 86 -10.24 -19.13 -0.77
CA ASN A 86 -11.08 -19.78 0.24
C ASN A 86 -10.43 -19.92 1.63
N GLY A 87 -9.57 -18.97 2.02
CA GLY A 87 -8.89 -18.99 3.31
C GLY A 87 -7.73 -19.98 3.42
N ASN A 88 -7.37 -20.72 2.36
CA ASN A 88 -6.08 -21.39 2.34
C ASN A 88 -4.99 -20.32 2.37
N SER A 89 -4.08 -20.43 3.33
CA SER A 89 -2.93 -19.57 3.57
C SER A 89 -1.87 -19.63 2.46
N LYS A 90 -2.30 -19.76 1.20
CA LYS A 90 -1.45 -19.65 0.03
C LYS A 90 -1.08 -18.18 -0.14
N ASN A 91 0.23 -17.95 -0.30
CA ASN A 91 0.76 -16.64 -0.63
C ASN A 91 0.12 -16.13 -1.92
N ILE A 92 -0.50 -14.95 -1.87
CA ILE A 92 -1.00 -14.25 -3.04
C ILE A 92 0.20 -13.55 -3.68
N ILE A 93 0.55 -13.97 -4.90
CA ILE A 93 1.62 -13.36 -5.68
C ILE A 93 0.96 -12.59 -6.83
N ILE A 94 1.07 -11.26 -6.78
CA ILE A 94 0.64 -10.38 -7.87
C ILE A 94 1.89 -9.85 -8.54
N ARG A 95 2.02 -10.10 -9.85
CA ARG A 95 3.10 -9.55 -10.67
C ARG A 95 2.62 -8.24 -11.29
N ILE A 96 3.44 -7.20 -11.13
CA ILE A 96 3.21 -5.89 -11.71
C ILE A 96 4.29 -5.72 -12.78
N GLU A 97 3.85 -5.53 -14.01
CA GLU A 97 4.72 -5.25 -15.13
C GLU A 97 4.46 -3.80 -15.56
N LYS A 98 5.52 -2.99 -15.65
CA LYS A 98 5.45 -1.64 -16.19
C LYS A 98 5.82 -1.76 -17.66
N ASP A 99 4.89 -1.50 -18.56
CA ASP A 99 5.19 -1.42 -19.97
C ASP A 99 6.15 -0.25 -20.20
N SER A 100 7.42 -0.58 -20.44
CA SER A 100 8.41 0.40 -20.88
C SER A 100 7.95 0.92 -22.24
N ILE A 101 7.38 2.13 -22.30
CA ILE A 101 7.21 2.83 -23.56
C ILE A 101 8.61 2.91 -24.19
N LYS A 102 8.83 2.15 -25.28
CA LYS A 102 10.02 2.31 -26.12
C LYS A 102 10.00 3.76 -26.63
N LYS A 103 10.93 4.57 -26.12
CA LYS A 103 11.26 5.87 -26.70
C LYS A 103 11.84 5.69 -28.09
#